data_AF-A0AAV6HH32-F1
#
_entry.id   AF-A0AAV6HH32-F1
#
_cell.length_a   1.000
_cell.length_b   1.000
_cell.length_c   1.000
_cell.angle_alpha   90.00
_cell.angle_beta   90.00
_cell.angle_gamma   90.00
#
_symmetry.space_group_name_H-M   'P 1'
#
loop_
_entity.id
_entity.type
_entity.pdbx_description
1 polymer ?
#
loop_
_entity_poly.entity_id
_entity_poly.type
_entity_poly.pdbx_seq_one_letter_code
_entity_poly.pdbx_strand_id
1 'polypeptide(L)'
;MSFSLQLRQAVVVTPRLARQYGVLRGDCHVCLWLNVTTSARHFGSSEDGSSSESPAPGRSRLPLKTTLLGRRRSLSPLERVSRLLPQESLSPDVWQLREGQQEGDEEQSAQGDALNGDIHTYQQIEGSQVEIKRQAEVDSVSGDEGLTSVDSVTPSECVDSSQDSHVGLPGERPLTYGEVVLAERRREKQIGFRKMFPLELGGKLHSTWGWLSHGTIAESPSGSLLRTSLGIPLLLRRPSLEEFTLYMKRGPTISYPKDCAAMLTMMDVNEGDSVLESGSGSGAMSLFLSRAVGSKGRVLSVEVRDDHHRRAALNYKRWRTSWSLRRGEDWPDNVQFHKADLQTAGPLLTGWGFNSMALDMMNPHLVLPAALPHLHPGAVCAVYLANVTQIVDLLEGIRCSKLPLVCERIIEVQYRDWLLAPSFRKDGSFNSRRALSEANPEEEEEDDESSGEDKEEARSPASRPFGSVPYIARPHPEQGGHTAFLVRLRKILK
;
A
#
# COMPACT_ATOMS: atom_id res chain seq x y z
N MET A 1 -22.88 1.41 49.20
CA MET A 1 -23.29 0.53 48.09
C MET A 1 -22.21 0.61 47.03
N SER A 2 -21.40 -0.46 46.93
CA SER A 2 -20.17 -0.52 46.15
C SER A 2 -20.35 -1.62 45.11
N PHE A 3 -20.13 -1.33 43.83
CA PHE A 3 -20.07 -2.35 42.78
C PHE A 3 -18.68 -2.27 42.13
N SER A 4 -17.87 -3.26 42.46
CA SER A 4 -16.60 -3.59 41.83
C SER A 4 -16.88 -4.54 40.67
N LEU A 5 -16.51 -4.14 39.44
CA LEU A 5 -16.53 -5.00 38.25
C LEU A 5 -15.09 -5.41 37.93
N GLN A 6 -14.71 -6.61 38.33
CA GLN A 6 -13.49 -7.27 37.90
C GLN A 6 -13.71 -7.89 36.51
N LEU A 7 -13.13 -7.28 35.47
CA LEU A 7 -12.98 -7.91 34.16
C LEU A 7 -11.72 -8.81 34.16
N ARG A 8 -11.91 -10.12 34.02
CA ARG A 8 -10.84 -11.09 33.76
C ARG A 8 -10.45 -11.04 32.28
N GLN A 9 -9.23 -10.64 31.96
CA GLN A 9 -8.65 -10.76 30.62
C GLN A 9 -8.22 -12.21 30.34
N ALA A 10 -8.57 -12.73 29.16
CA ALA A 10 -8.02 -13.97 28.62
C ALA A 10 -6.85 -13.62 27.70
N VAL A 11 -5.63 -14.03 28.08
CA VAL A 11 -4.43 -13.92 27.24
C VAL A 11 -4.20 -15.28 26.56
N VAL A 12 -4.29 -15.33 25.24
CA VAL A 12 -3.91 -16.52 24.45
C VAL A 12 -2.41 -16.44 24.17
N VAL A 13 -1.61 -17.13 24.99
CA VAL A 13 -0.18 -17.30 24.76
C VAL A 13 0.03 -18.47 23.80
N THR A 14 0.60 -18.20 22.61
CA THR A 14 1.00 -19.28 21.70
C THR A 14 2.29 -19.95 22.18
N PRO A 15 2.55 -21.23 21.86
CA PRO A 15 3.71 -21.99 22.35
C PRO A 15 5.08 -21.38 21.99
N ARG A 16 5.12 -20.43 21.04
CA ARG A 16 6.35 -19.70 20.68
C ARG A 16 6.75 -18.63 21.69
N LEU A 17 5.80 -18.06 22.46
CA LEU A 17 6.12 -17.07 23.50
C LEU A 17 6.71 -17.71 24.77
N ALA A 18 6.36 -18.95 25.09
CA ALA A 18 6.86 -19.63 26.30
C ALA A 18 8.36 -19.99 26.23
N ARG A 19 8.94 -20.10 25.02
CA ARG A 19 10.37 -20.42 24.84
C ARG A 19 11.30 -19.20 24.87
N GLN A 20 10.77 -17.99 24.76
CA GLN A 20 11.60 -16.77 24.68
C GLN A 20 11.79 -16.07 26.04
N TYR A 21 11.04 -16.44 27.07
CA TYR A 21 11.12 -15.89 28.44
C TYR A 21 11.93 -16.74 29.43
N GLY A 22 12.65 -17.78 28.95
CA GLY A 22 13.46 -18.69 29.78
C GLY A 22 14.86 -18.19 30.15
N VAL A 23 15.26 -17.01 29.71
CA VAL A 23 16.59 -16.44 29.99
C VAL A 23 16.38 -15.00 30.42
N LEU A 24 16.39 -14.77 31.74
CA LEU A 24 16.67 -13.51 32.47
C LEU A 24 16.07 -13.67 33.89
N ARG A 25 16.77 -14.42 34.76
CA ARG A 25 16.57 -14.34 36.21
C ARG A 25 17.51 -13.25 36.74
N GLY A 26 16.95 -12.18 37.27
CA GLY A 26 17.67 -11.10 37.95
C GLY A 26 16.71 -10.05 38.49
N ASP A 27 16.35 -10.20 39.76
CA ASP A 27 15.92 -9.19 40.73
C ASP A 27 14.86 -8.14 40.35
N CYS A 28 13.61 -8.40 40.73
CA CYS A 28 12.74 -7.38 41.31
C CYS A 28 11.59 -8.01 42.12
N HIS A 29 11.51 -7.61 43.39
CA HIS A 29 10.40 -7.91 44.30
C HIS A 29 9.14 -7.17 43.82
N VAL A 30 8.10 -7.92 43.44
CA VAL A 30 6.64 -7.69 43.61
C VAL A 30 5.94 -8.59 42.59
N CYS A 31 5.67 -9.83 42.97
CA CYS A 31 4.77 -10.76 42.28
C CYS A 31 4.36 -11.86 43.26
N LEU A 32 3.39 -11.57 44.13
CA LEU A 32 2.64 -12.60 44.84
C LEU A 32 1.19 -12.52 44.33
N TRP A 33 0.58 -13.70 44.12
CA TRP A 33 -0.78 -13.96 43.61
C TRP A 33 -0.93 -14.23 42.11
N LEU A 34 -0.34 -15.33 41.64
CA LEU A 34 -0.92 -16.18 40.59
C LEU A 34 -0.58 -17.64 40.91
N ASN A 35 -1.61 -18.44 41.20
CA ASN A 35 -1.49 -19.89 41.38
C ASN A 35 -1.21 -20.55 40.03
N VAL A 36 0.01 -21.09 39.85
CA VAL A 36 0.36 -21.96 38.73
C VAL A 36 0.56 -23.37 39.27
N THR A 37 -0.34 -24.30 38.94
CA THR A 37 -0.14 -25.73 39.21
C THR A 37 0.72 -26.33 38.10
N THR A 38 2.00 -26.58 38.39
CA THR A 38 2.90 -27.37 37.53
C THR A 38 2.92 -28.82 37.99
N SER A 39 2.39 -29.74 37.18
CA SER A 39 2.56 -31.19 37.37
C SER A 39 3.89 -31.63 36.74
N ALA A 40 4.95 -31.69 37.55
CA ALA A 40 6.23 -32.28 37.16
C ALA A 40 6.19 -33.80 37.38
N ARG A 41 6.22 -34.59 36.30
CA ARG A 41 6.41 -36.04 36.38
C ARG A 41 7.90 -36.34 36.58
N HIS A 42 8.21 -36.93 37.73
CA HIS A 42 9.51 -37.50 38.05
C HIS A 42 9.76 -38.77 37.23
N PHE A 43 10.95 -38.84 36.62
CA PHE A 43 11.51 -40.08 36.07
C PHE A 43 12.03 -40.94 37.23
N GLY A 44 11.45 -42.12 37.40
CA GLY A 44 11.96 -43.16 38.29
C GLY A 44 12.68 -44.24 37.48
N SER A 45 13.91 -44.54 37.86
CA SER A 45 14.71 -45.69 37.44
C SER A 45 14.43 -46.89 38.33
N SER A 46 14.23 -48.09 37.77
CA SER A 46 14.53 -49.40 38.39
C SER A 46 14.38 -50.51 37.34
N GLU A 47 15.18 -51.56 37.53
CA GLU A 47 15.60 -52.61 36.61
C GLU A 47 14.60 -53.80 36.48
N ASP A 48 15.01 -54.74 35.61
CA ASP A 48 14.66 -56.17 35.49
C ASP A 48 13.53 -56.63 34.56
N GLY A 49 13.94 -57.32 33.48
CA GLY A 49 13.72 -58.78 33.41
C GLY A 49 12.77 -59.37 32.35
N SER A 50 13.37 -60.04 31.36
CA SER A 50 12.89 -61.25 30.61
C SER A 50 11.72 -61.10 29.60
N SER A 51 11.98 -61.22 28.28
CA SER A 51 11.75 -62.40 27.38
C SER A 51 10.27 -62.82 27.24
N SER A 52 9.64 -63.03 26.08
CA SER A 52 10.09 -63.66 24.82
C SER A 52 8.99 -63.56 23.72
N GLU A 53 9.44 -63.62 22.45
CA GLU A 53 8.81 -64.25 21.26
C GLU A 53 7.56 -63.69 20.53
N SER A 54 7.78 -63.43 19.22
CA SER A 54 6.86 -63.16 18.09
C SER A 54 6.25 -64.46 17.49
N PRO A 55 5.55 -64.49 16.31
CA PRO A 55 4.65 -63.56 15.60
C PRO A 55 3.29 -64.20 15.11
N ALA A 56 2.48 -63.38 14.41
CA ALA A 56 1.21 -63.57 13.64
C ALA A 56 1.09 -64.84 12.73
N PRO A 57 -0.02 -65.19 11.98
CA PRO A 57 -1.03 -64.31 11.32
C PRO A 57 -2.47 -64.87 11.00
N GLY A 58 -3.35 -64.05 10.40
CA GLY A 58 -4.15 -64.46 9.21
C GLY A 58 -5.70 -64.34 9.19
N ARG A 59 -6.20 -63.59 8.17
CA ARG A 59 -7.48 -63.71 7.40
C ARG A 59 -8.81 -63.36 8.11
N SER A 60 -9.90 -62.85 7.50
CA SER A 60 -10.25 -62.21 6.21
C SER A 60 -11.77 -61.89 6.20
N ARG A 61 -12.21 -60.84 5.47
CA ARG A 61 -13.55 -60.56 4.85
C ARG A 61 -14.75 -60.00 5.69
N LEU A 62 -15.04 -58.68 5.46
CA LEU A 62 -16.30 -57.95 5.06
C LEU A 62 -17.71 -58.37 5.61
N PRO A 63 -18.80 -57.54 5.62
CA PRO A 63 -19.01 -56.15 5.14
C PRO A 63 -19.83 -55.18 6.06
N LEU A 64 -19.80 -53.89 5.68
CA LEU A 64 -20.79 -52.79 5.82
C LEU A 64 -21.95 -52.91 6.84
N LYS A 65 -21.90 -52.10 7.90
CA LYS A 65 -23.08 -51.40 8.46
C LYS A 65 -22.71 -49.96 8.81
N THR A 66 -23.39 -49.05 8.14
CA THR A 66 -23.42 -47.60 8.34
C THR A 66 -23.91 -47.27 9.75
N THR A 67 -23.09 -46.58 10.55
CA THR A 67 -23.55 -45.84 11.74
C THR A 67 -23.11 -44.38 11.59
N LEU A 68 -24.11 -43.52 11.39
CA LEU A 68 -23.97 -42.07 11.36
C LEU A 68 -23.60 -41.58 12.77
N LEU A 69 -22.32 -41.33 13.01
CA LEU A 69 -21.87 -40.53 14.14
C LEU A 69 -22.02 -39.05 13.75
N GLY A 70 -22.88 -38.34 14.49
CA GLY A 70 -23.05 -36.89 14.41
C GLY A 70 -21.72 -36.19 14.70
N ARG A 71 -20.98 -35.84 13.65
CA ARG A 71 -19.72 -35.16 13.74
C ARG A 71 -20.02 -33.68 13.96
N ARG A 72 -19.87 -33.17 15.19
CA ARG A 72 -19.79 -31.71 15.41
C ARG A 72 -18.76 -31.17 14.42
N ARG A 73 -19.21 -30.29 13.53
CA ARG A 73 -18.37 -29.73 12.47
C ARG A 73 -17.19 -29.04 13.12
N SER A 74 -15.97 -29.44 12.77
CA SER A 74 -14.79 -28.72 13.21
C SER A 74 -14.87 -27.30 12.66
N LEU A 75 -14.83 -26.32 13.57
CA LEU A 75 -14.84 -24.92 13.19
C LEU A 75 -13.65 -24.64 12.25
N SER A 76 -13.96 -24.00 11.14
CA SER A 76 -12.94 -23.50 10.22
C SER A 76 -11.97 -22.57 10.96
N PRO A 77 -10.73 -22.42 10.47
CA PRO A 77 -9.79 -21.46 11.03
C PRO A 77 -10.38 -20.04 11.20
N LEU A 78 -11.23 -19.62 10.27
CA LEU A 78 -11.92 -18.32 10.32
C LEU A 78 -13.00 -18.25 11.41
N GLU A 79 -13.79 -19.31 11.61
CA GLU A 79 -14.80 -19.36 12.68
C GLU A 79 -14.15 -19.36 14.07
N ARG A 80 -12.99 -20.03 14.22
CA ARG A 80 -12.22 -20.01 15.46
C ARG A 80 -11.67 -18.62 15.77
N VAL A 81 -11.11 -17.93 14.77
CA VAL A 81 -10.61 -16.56 14.94
C VAL A 81 -11.76 -15.60 15.22
N SER A 82 -12.90 -15.75 14.52
CA SER A 82 -14.11 -14.98 14.78
C SER A 82 -14.49 -15.07 16.25
N ARG A 83 -14.65 -16.28 16.84
CA ARG A 83 -15.06 -16.44 18.25
C ARG A 83 -14.13 -15.79 19.29
N LEU A 84 -12.88 -15.48 18.93
CA LEU A 84 -11.94 -14.79 19.81
C LEU A 84 -12.11 -13.26 19.81
N LEU A 85 -12.84 -12.70 18.84
CA LEU A 85 -13.12 -11.28 18.75
C LEU A 85 -14.26 -10.87 19.70
N PRO A 86 -14.12 -9.76 20.46
CA PRO A 86 -15.19 -9.21 21.30
C PRO A 86 -16.47 -8.95 20.48
N GLN A 87 -17.64 -9.12 21.10
CA GLN A 87 -18.94 -9.02 20.41
C GLN A 87 -19.10 -7.68 19.68
N GLU A 88 -18.61 -6.60 20.29
CA GLU A 88 -18.68 -5.22 19.77
C GLU A 88 -17.86 -4.98 18.50
N SER A 89 -16.99 -5.92 18.12
CA SER A 89 -16.12 -5.81 16.93
C SER A 89 -16.64 -6.56 15.70
N LEU A 90 -17.82 -7.17 15.80
CA LEU A 90 -18.42 -8.00 14.74
C LEU A 90 -19.52 -7.23 14.01
N SER A 91 -19.70 -7.49 12.72
CA SER A 91 -20.85 -6.95 11.99
C SER A 91 -22.15 -7.65 12.42
N PRO A 92 -23.31 -7.00 12.26
CA PRO A 92 -24.62 -7.60 12.55
C PRO A 92 -24.84 -8.93 11.83
N ASP A 93 -24.38 -9.04 10.58
CA ASP A 93 -24.51 -10.27 9.79
C ASP A 93 -23.67 -11.42 10.40
N VAL A 94 -22.45 -11.12 10.87
CA VAL A 94 -21.59 -12.10 11.54
C VAL A 94 -22.13 -12.48 12.91
N TRP A 95 -22.81 -11.54 13.58
CA TRP A 95 -23.52 -11.80 14.84
C TRP A 95 -24.70 -12.75 14.65
N GLN A 96 -25.57 -12.49 13.67
CA GLN A 96 -26.71 -13.35 13.33
C GLN A 96 -26.27 -14.76 12.93
N LEU A 97 -25.14 -14.88 12.22
CA LEU A 97 -24.55 -16.18 11.90
C LEU A 97 -24.05 -16.95 13.14
N ARG A 98 -23.72 -16.26 14.25
CA ARG A 98 -23.36 -16.93 15.51
C ARG A 98 -24.59 -17.41 16.27
N GLU A 99 -25.62 -16.58 16.35
CA GLU A 99 -26.87 -16.94 17.04
C GLU A 99 -27.56 -18.11 16.33
N GLY A 100 -27.68 -18.06 15.00
CA GLY A 100 -28.27 -19.15 14.22
C GLY A 100 -27.48 -20.47 14.26
N GLN A 101 -26.21 -20.45 14.68
CA GLN A 101 -25.41 -21.66 14.90
C GLN A 101 -25.49 -22.17 16.35
N GLN A 102 -25.77 -21.31 17.34
CA GLN A 102 -25.95 -21.72 18.74
C GLN A 102 -27.27 -22.45 18.95
N GLU A 103 -28.36 -21.99 18.30
CA GLU A 103 -29.66 -22.67 18.37
C GLU A 103 -29.62 -24.09 17.80
N GLY A 104 -28.81 -24.35 16.76
CA GLY A 104 -28.63 -25.69 16.19
C GLY A 104 -27.76 -26.65 17.00
N ASP A 105 -26.90 -26.13 17.89
CA ASP A 105 -25.97 -26.93 18.72
C ASP A 105 -26.57 -27.31 20.09
N GLU A 106 -27.55 -26.54 20.60
CA GLU A 106 -28.24 -26.83 21.87
C GLU A 106 -29.19 -28.02 21.76
N GLU A 107 -29.92 -28.16 20.64
CA GLU A 107 -30.79 -29.32 20.38
C GLU A 107 -30.03 -30.65 20.30
N GLN A 108 -28.74 -30.63 19.94
CA GLN A 108 -27.92 -31.83 19.78
C GLN A 108 -27.15 -32.27 21.03
N SER A 109 -27.07 -31.43 22.07
CA SER A 109 -26.31 -31.75 23.30
C SER A 109 -27.06 -32.56 24.36
N ALA A 110 -28.37 -32.79 24.19
CA ALA A 110 -29.18 -33.52 25.17
C ALA A 110 -28.99 -35.06 25.14
N GLN A 111 -28.22 -35.61 24.20
CA GLN A 111 -28.01 -37.06 24.05
C GLN A 111 -26.55 -37.38 23.70
N GLY A 112 -25.81 -37.98 24.65
CA GLY A 112 -24.59 -38.74 24.36
C GLY A 112 -23.38 -38.36 25.20
N ASP A 113 -23.34 -38.85 26.44
CA ASP A 113 -22.14 -38.94 27.25
C ASP A 113 -21.38 -40.24 26.94
N ALA A 114 -20.05 -40.17 27.04
CA ALA A 114 -19.05 -41.26 27.07
C ALA A 114 -18.47 -41.86 25.76
N LEU A 115 -17.13 -41.73 25.69
CA LEU A 115 -16.09 -42.66 25.18
C LEU A 115 -15.15 -42.13 24.07
N ASN A 116 -13.85 -42.22 24.42
CA ASN A 116 -12.63 -41.97 23.65
C ASN A 116 -12.43 -42.92 22.46
N GLY A 117 -11.67 -42.46 21.46
CA GLY A 117 -11.00 -43.32 20.47
C GLY A 117 -10.22 -42.56 19.39
N ASP A 118 -8.89 -42.64 19.47
CA ASP A 118 -7.84 -42.10 18.59
C ASP A 118 -7.88 -42.63 17.13
N ILE A 119 -7.11 -42.02 16.20
CA ILE A 119 -6.43 -42.72 15.08
C ILE A 119 -5.28 -41.88 14.47
N HIS A 120 -4.31 -42.65 13.92
CA HIS A 120 -2.89 -42.49 13.67
C HIS A 120 -2.34 -41.61 12.50
N THR A 121 -1.05 -41.32 12.71
CA THR A 121 0.08 -40.81 11.92
C THR A 121 0.48 -41.62 10.67
N TYR A 122 1.09 -40.98 9.66
CA TYR A 122 2.09 -41.59 8.75
C TYR A 122 3.22 -40.62 8.36
N GLN A 123 4.40 -41.22 8.12
CA GLN A 123 5.77 -40.71 8.13
C GLN A 123 6.29 -40.03 6.84
N GLN A 124 7.37 -39.26 7.06
CA GLN A 124 8.31 -38.69 6.09
C GLN A 124 9.14 -39.74 5.33
N ILE A 125 9.53 -39.39 4.10
CA ILE A 125 10.67 -39.98 3.38
C ILE A 125 11.53 -38.82 2.82
N GLU A 126 12.84 -38.93 3.02
CA GLU A 126 13.91 -38.05 2.54
C GLU A 126 14.40 -38.41 1.12
N GLY A 127 15.10 -37.45 0.50
CA GLY A 127 15.99 -37.61 -0.65
C GLY A 127 15.82 -36.46 -1.65
N SER A 128 16.83 -35.89 -2.32
CA SER A 128 18.29 -36.01 -2.29
C SER A 128 18.83 -34.85 -3.16
N GLN A 129 20.06 -34.41 -2.90
CA GLN A 129 20.76 -33.34 -3.61
C GLN A 129 21.27 -33.79 -5.00
N VAL A 130 21.26 -32.88 -5.99
CA VAL A 130 22.16 -32.93 -7.15
C VAL A 130 22.63 -31.50 -7.50
N GLU A 131 23.94 -31.28 -7.39
CA GLU A 131 24.68 -30.15 -7.96
C GLU A 131 25.00 -30.41 -9.44
N ILE A 132 24.92 -29.39 -10.31
CA ILE A 132 25.68 -29.34 -11.56
C ILE A 132 26.22 -27.91 -11.76
N LYS A 133 27.56 -27.79 -11.71
CA LYS A 133 28.38 -26.68 -12.23
C LYS A 133 28.62 -26.83 -13.73
N ARG A 134 28.83 -25.71 -14.44
CA ARG A 134 29.91 -25.47 -15.45
C ARG A 134 29.70 -24.06 -16.04
N GLN A 135 30.57 -23.09 -15.75
CA GLN A 135 31.89 -22.78 -16.36
C GLN A 135 31.78 -22.01 -17.69
N ALA A 136 32.45 -20.86 -17.69
CA ALA A 136 32.72 -19.98 -18.81
C ALA A 136 33.93 -20.48 -19.62
N GLU A 137 33.97 -20.15 -20.91
CA GLU A 137 35.22 -19.89 -21.63
C GLU A 137 34.97 -19.13 -22.95
N VAL A 138 36.04 -18.49 -23.39
CA VAL A 138 36.24 -17.48 -24.42
C VAL A 138 36.48 -18.15 -25.79
N ASP A 139 36.08 -17.53 -26.90
CA ASP A 139 36.95 -17.42 -28.09
C ASP A 139 36.42 -16.50 -29.19
N SER A 140 37.38 -15.79 -29.78
CA SER A 140 37.37 -14.83 -30.88
C SER A 140 37.38 -15.47 -32.27
N VAL A 141 36.74 -14.87 -33.29
CA VAL A 141 37.24 -14.78 -34.70
C VAL A 141 36.60 -13.58 -35.42
N SER A 142 37.39 -13.00 -36.33
CA SER A 142 37.40 -11.76 -37.12
C SER A 142 36.58 -11.69 -38.44
N GLY A 143 36.28 -10.44 -38.87
CA GLY A 143 36.30 -9.88 -40.26
C GLY A 143 35.22 -10.36 -41.26
N ASP A 144 34.78 -9.63 -42.28
CA ASP A 144 34.90 -8.26 -42.81
C ASP A 144 33.79 -8.11 -43.90
N GLU A 145 33.64 -6.91 -44.49
CA GLU A 145 32.83 -6.53 -45.67
C GLU A 145 31.36 -6.13 -45.41
N GLY A 146 30.79 -5.07 -45.97
CA GLY A 146 31.23 -4.12 -46.99
C GLY A 146 30.04 -3.20 -47.35
N LEU A 147 30.35 -1.95 -47.70
CA LEU A 147 29.44 -0.84 -47.99
C LEU A 147 28.56 -1.07 -49.23
N THR A 148 27.38 -0.42 -49.30
CA THR A 148 26.96 0.40 -50.46
C THR A 148 25.70 1.22 -50.17
N SER A 149 25.72 2.43 -50.72
CA SER A 149 24.75 3.53 -50.64
C SER A 149 23.69 3.48 -51.75
N VAL A 150 22.75 4.43 -51.69
CA VAL A 150 22.21 5.28 -52.79
C VAL A 150 20.65 5.28 -52.91
N ASP A 151 20.10 6.48 -52.63
CA ASP A 151 18.94 7.20 -53.22
C ASP A 151 17.52 6.59 -53.25
N SER A 152 16.41 7.34 -53.37
CA SER A 152 15.98 8.72 -53.07
C SER A 152 14.54 8.79 -53.61
N VAL A 153 13.52 9.15 -52.83
CA VAL A 153 12.25 9.70 -53.38
C VAL A 153 11.60 10.60 -52.33
N THR A 154 11.57 11.89 -52.62
CA THR A 154 10.73 12.92 -51.97
C THR A 154 9.30 12.88 -52.49
N PRO A 155 8.31 13.35 -51.70
CA PRO A 155 7.26 14.19 -52.28
C PRO A 155 7.14 15.54 -51.58
N SER A 156 7.01 16.56 -52.43
CA SER A 156 6.74 17.98 -52.17
C SER A 156 5.61 18.27 -51.18
N GLU A 157 5.90 19.25 -50.33
CA GLU A 157 5.11 20.46 -50.03
C GLU A 157 3.58 20.37 -50.04
N CYS A 158 3.01 20.46 -48.84
CA CYS A 158 1.92 21.39 -48.46
C CYS A 158 1.89 21.45 -46.93
N VAL A 159 2.75 22.28 -46.32
CA VAL A 159 2.64 22.61 -44.89
C VAL A 159 1.92 23.95 -44.81
N ASP A 160 0.61 23.87 -44.55
CA ASP A 160 -0.18 25.00 -44.12
C ASP A 160 0.39 25.49 -42.78
N SER A 161 0.92 26.71 -42.79
CA SER A 161 1.51 27.36 -41.63
C SER A 161 0.40 27.86 -40.71
N SER A 162 -0.31 26.95 -40.05
CA SER A 162 -1.10 27.29 -38.87
C SER A 162 -0.11 27.51 -37.73
N GLN A 163 0.12 28.78 -37.38
CA GLN A 163 0.78 29.15 -36.14
C GLN A 163 0.03 28.51 -34.97
N ASP A 164 0.51 27.37 -34.48
CA ASP A 164 0.09 26.80 -33.20
C ASP A 164 0.49 27.80 -32.11
N SER A 165 -0.42 28.72 -31.79
CA SER A 165 -0.30 29.56 -30.61
C SER A 165 -0.37 28.63 -29.40
N HIS A 166 0.78 28.15 -28.92
CA HIS A 166 0.86 27.37 -27.70
C HIS A 166 0.22 28.17 -26.56
N VAL A 167 -0.99 27.76 -26.16
CA VAL A 167 -1.69 28.32 -25.00
C VAL A 167 -0.96 27.81 -23.76
N GLY A 168 0.12 28.50 -23.39
CA GLY A 168 0.82 28.31 -22.12
C GLY A 168 0.00 28.89 -20.96
N LEU A 169 0.21 28.35 -19.76
CA LEU A 169 -0.34 28.98 -18.57
C LEU A 169 0.33 30.36 -18.37
N PRO A 170 -0.41 31.41 -17.96
CA PRO A 170 0.15 32.75 -17.81
C PRO A 170 1.41 32.74 -16.93
N GLY A 171 2.48 33.35 -17.41
CA GLY A 171 3.77 33.43 -16.71
C GLY A 171 4.63 32.16 -16.77
N GLU A 172 4.18 31.09 -17.43
CA GLU A 172 4.97 29.86 -17.58
C GLU A 172 6.14 30.04 -18.56
N ARG A 173 7.36 29.81 -18.05
CA ARG A 173 8.58 29.91 -18.85
C ARG A 173 8.89 28.59 -19.55
N PRO A 174 9.64 28.63 -20.68
CA PRO A 174 10.28 27.44 -21.23
C PRO A 174 11.10 26.71 -20.16
N LEU A 175 11.33 25.40 -20.37
CA LEU A 175 12.19 24.63 -19.46
C LEU A 175 13.55 25.32 -19.35
N THR A 176 14.09 25.50 -18.16
CA THR A 176 15.35 26.25 -17.95
C THR A 176 16.36 25.43 -17.16
N TYR A 177 17.66 25.69 -17.36
CA TYR A 177 18.71 25.06 -16.57
C TYR A 177 18.48 25.26 -15.06
N GLY A 178 18.75 24.21 -14.28
CA GLY A 178 18.47 24.14 -12.85
C GLY A 178 17.12 23.50 -12.53
N GLU A 179 16.17 23.47 -13.47
CA GLU A 179 14.91 22.76 -13.28
C GLU A 179 15.11 21.23 -13.22
N VAL A 180 14.17 20.56 -12.56
CA VAL A 180 14.04 19.10 -12.64
C VAL A 180 13.03 18.77 -13.72
N VAL A 181 13.46 17.95 -14.68
CA VAL A 181 12.67 17.54 -15.86
C VAL A 181 12.45 16.04 -15.81
N LEU A 182 11.27 15.61 -16.26
CA LEU A 182 10.90 14.21 -16.48
C LEU A 182 10.85 13.94 -17.98
N ALA A 183 11.66 12.97 -18.42
CA ALA A 183 11.57 12.41 -19.76
C ALA A 183 10.74 11.11 -19.71
N GLU A 184 9.78 10.99 -20.61
CA GLU A 184 8.89 9.83 -20.72
C GLU A 184 8.83 9.32 -22.16
N ARG A 185 8.87 8.00 -22.32
CA ARG A 185 8.50 7.32 -23.57
C ARG A 185 7.39 6.34 -23.26
N ARG A 186 6.30 6.43 -24.01
CA ARG A 186 5.24 5.40 -24.02
C ARG A 186 5.40 4.55 -25.27
N ARG A 187 5.34 3.23 -25.10
CA ARG A 187 5.27 2.27 -26.21
C ARG A 187 3.95 1.54 -26.08
N GLU A 188 3.10 1.70 -27.09
CA GLU A 188 1.74 1.16 -27.06
C GLU A 188 1.14 1.47 -25.67
N LYS A 189 0.51 0.55 -24.95
CA LYS A 189 -0.17 0.91 -23.68
C LYS A 189 0.72 0.84 -22.43
N GLN A 190 2.04 0.79 -22.57
CA GLN A 190 2.98 0.72 -21.45
C GLN A 190 4.00 1.86 -21.46
N ILE A 191 4.34 2.33 -20.26
CA ILE A 191 5.43 3.29 -20.07
C ILE A 191 6.74 2.53 -20.30
N GLY A 192 7.36 2.74 -21.46
CA GLY A 192 8.62 2.08 -21.81
C GLY A 192 9.84 2.72 -21.17
N PHE A 193 9.72 3.99 -20.74
CA PHE A 193 10.80 4.73 -20.11
C PHE A 193 10.26 5.92 -19.32
N ARG A 194 10.75 6.10 -18.09
CA ARG A 194 10.63 7.34 -17.32
C ARG A 194 11.95 7.62 -16.63
N LYS A 195 12.45 8.84 -16.76
CA LYS A 195 13.67 9.28 -16.07
C LYS A 195 13.55 10.74 -15.66
N MET A 196 13.75 10.99 -14.37
CA MET A 196 13.83 12.33 -13.81
C MET A 196 15.28 12.75 -13.65
N PHE A 197 15.61 13.97 -14.05
CA PHE A 197 16.98 14.48 -14.00
C PHE A 197 17.00 16.01 -13.88
N PRO A 198 18.06 16.58 -13.27
CA PRO A 198 18.29 18.03 -13.32
C PRO A 198 18.73 18.45 -14.71
N LEU A 199 18.22 19.59 -15.19
CA LEU A 199 18.61 20.17 -16.45
C LEU A 199 19.87 21.02 -16.25
N GLU A 200 20.98 20.55 -16.81
CA GLU A 200 22.32 21.13 -16.60
C GLU A 200 22.92 21.69 -17.89
N LEU A 201 23.64 22.81 -17.81
CA LEU A 201 24.36 23.41 -18.94
C LEU A 201 25.42 22.44 -19.47
N GLY A 202 25.43 22.20 -20.79
CA GLY A 202 26.33 21.22 -21.42
C GLY A 202 25.99 19.75 -21.15
N GLY A 203 24.96 19.46 -20.37
CA GLY A 203 24.56 18.09 -20.03
C GLY A 203 23.86 17.36 -21.18
N LYS A 204 23.75 16.04 -21.04
CA LYS A 204 23.03 15.15 -21.97
C LYS A 204 22.19 14.14 -21.22
N LEU A 205 20.95 13.95 -21.68
CA LEU A 205 20.11 12.84 -21.26
C LEU A 205 20.52 11.59 -22.05
N HIS A 206 21.08 10.60 -21.36
CA HIS A 206 21.34 9.28 -21.94
C HIS A 206 20.19 8.30 -21.68
N SER A 207 19.81 7.58 -22.73
CA SER A 207 18.84 6.48 -22.73
C SER A 207 19.30 5.36 -23.67
N THR A 208 18.64 4.20 -23.62
CA THR A 208 18.86 3.11 -24.59
C THR A 208 18.42 3.47 -26.01
N TRP A 209 17.64 4.54 -26.20
CA TRP A 209 17.16 5.02 -27.49
C TRP A 209 17.95 6.23 -28.01
N GLY A 210 19.19 6.38 -27.57
CA GLY A 210 20.06 7.50 -27.92
C GLY A 210 20.10 8.57 -26.84
N TRP A 211 20.73 9.69 -27.20
CA TRP A 211 20.94 10.82 -26.29
C TRP A 211 20.18 12.06 -26.75
N LEU A 212 19.90 12.96 -25.80
CA LEU A 212 19.26 14.25 -26.05
C LEU A 212 20.05 15.34 -25.31
N SER A 213 20.46 16.39 -26.03
CA SER A 213 21.21 17.51 -25.43
C SER A 213 20.31 18.31 -24.48
N HIS A 214 20.82 18.66 -23.30
CA HIS A 214 20.10 19.53 -22.38
C HIS A 214 19.87 20.93 -22.96
N GLY A 215 20.74 21.41 -23.86
CA GLY A 215 20.51 22.68 -24.56
C GLY A 215 19.22 22.69 -25.36
N THR A 216 18.95 21.62 -26.11
CA THR A 216 17.70 21.48 -26.86
C THR A 216 16.47 21.40 -25.94
N ILE A 217 16.63 20.88 -24.73
CA ILE A 217 15.54 20.78 -23.75
C ILE A 217 15.26 22.16 -23.11
N ALA A 218 16.31 22.92 -22.77
CA ALA A 218 16.25 24.19 -22.02
C ALA A 218 15.65 25.39 -22.79
N GLU A 219 15.14 25.16 -23.98
CA GLU A 219 14.44 26.17 -24.78
C GLU A 219 13.04 25.70 -25.19
N SER A 220 12.70 24.47 -24.82
CA SER A 220 11.43 23.85 -25.18
C SER A 220 10.35 24.12 -24.12
N PRO A 221 9.09 24.35 -24.52
CA PRO A 221 7.97 24.33 -23.59
C PRO A 221 7.85 22.99 -22.85
N SER A 222 7.33 23.02 -21.62
CA SER A 222 6.97 21.79 -20.92
C SER A 222 5.87 21.06 -21.68
N GLY A 223 6.02 19.74 -21.88
CA GLY A 223 5.13 18.94 -22.70
C GLY A 223 5.62 18.72 -24.15
N SER A 224 6.80 19.24 -24.50
CA SER A 224 7.37 19.08 -25.85
C SER A 224 7.80 17.63 -26.14
N LEU A 225 7.64 17.23 -27.40
CA LEU A 225 8.13 15.95 -27.93
C LEU A 225 9.44 16.19 -28.68
N LEU A 226 10.57 15.77 -28.10
CA LEU A 226 11.89 15.95 -28.71
C LEU A 226 12.47 14.62 -29.16
N ARG A 227 13.14 14.60 -30.31
CA ARG A 227 13.77 13.39 -30.86
C ARG A 227 15.19 13.23 -30.31
N THR A 228 15.52 12.02 -29.89
CA THR A 228 16.89 11.64 -29.55
C THR A 228 17.80 11.60 -30.78
N SER A 229 19.10 11.39 -30.57
CA SER A 229 20.09 11.15 -31.62
C SER A 229 19.76 9.97 -32.56
N LEU A 230 18.87 9.05 -32.16
CA LEU A 230 18.38 7.94 -32.99
C LEU A 230 16.99 8.21 -33.59
N GLY A 231 16.51 9.45 -33.54
CA GLY A 231 15.22 9.86 -34.10
C GLY A 231 14.00 9.44 -33.27
N ILE A 232 14.19 8.84 -32.09
CA ILE A 232 13.10 8.35 -31.24
C ILE A 232 12.53 9.50 -30.41
N PRO A 233 11.20 9.74 -30.43
CA PRO A 233 10.60 10.81 -29.67
C PRO A 233 10.52 10.50 -28.16
N LEU A 234 10.84 11.49 -27.33
CA LEU A 234 10.64 11.51 -25.88
C LEU A 234 9.75 12.71 -25.51
N LEU A 235 8.81 12.50 -24.59
CA LEU A 235 8.02 13.58 -23.99
C LEU A 235 8.81 14.18 -22.83
N LEU A 236 9.05 15.49 -22.87
CA LEU A 236 9.77 16.23 -21.84
C LEU A 236 8.78 17.12 -21.10
N ARG A 237 8.67 16.97 -19.79
CA ARG A 237 7.77 17.79 -18.97
C ARG A 237 8.28 17.98 -17.56
N ARG A 238 7.72 18.96 -16.86
CA ARG A 238 7.92 19.15 -15.43
C ARG A 238 7.24 18.00 -14.67
N PRO A 239 7.89 17.41 -13.66
CA PRO A 239 7.24 16.42 -12.81
C PRO A 239 6.19 17.11 -11.93
N SER A 240 5.07 16.43 -11.72
CA SER A 240 4.17 16.70 -10.58
C SER A 240 4.88 16.40 -9.25
N LEU A 241 4.30 16.82 -8.13
CA LEU A 241 4.89 16.52 -6.83
C LEU A 241 4.88 15.01 -6.53
N GLU A 242 3.80 14.33 -6.90
CA GLU A 242 3.69 12.88 -6.82
C GLU A 242 4.87 12.21 -7.55
N GLU A 243 5.09 12.57 -8.81
CA GLU A 243 6.19 12.01 -9.59
C GLU A 243 7.56 12.38 -9.04
N PHE A 244 7.73 13.63 -8.58
CA PHE A 244 8.98 14.04 -7.96
C PHE A 244 9.30 13.15 -6.76
N THR A 245 8.34 12.90 -5.87
CA THR A 245 8.57 12.05 -4.69
C THR A 245 8.88 10.58 -5.05
N LEU A 246 8.30 10.07 -6.15
CA LEU A 246 8.57 8.71 -6.63
C LEU A 246 9.98 8.56 -7.25
N TYR A 247 10.46 9.59 -7.96
CA TYR A 247 11.72 9.52 -8.72
C TYR A 247 12.90 10.26 -8.09
N MET A 248 12.69 11.01 -6.99
CA MET A 248 13.77 11.70 -6.30
C MET A 248 14.79 10.71 -5.72
N LYS A 249 16.00 11.20 -5.41
CA LYS A 249 16.98 10.37 -4.71
C LYS A 249 16.43 10.01 -3.33
N ARG A 250 16.50 8.74 -2.96
CA ARG A 250 16.00 8.23 -1.68
C ARG A 250 17.14 7.79 -0.78
N GLY A 251 16.98 8.01 0.53
CA GLY A 251 17.77 7.34 1.55
C GLY A 251 17.00 6.12 2.03
N PRO A 252 15.95 6.31 2.85
CA PRO A 252 15.00 5.27 3.21
C PRO A 252 13.85 5.13 2.21
N THR A 253 13.01 4.11 2.42
CA THR A 253 11.69 3.98 1.80
C THR A 253 10.86 5.24 2.04
N ILE A 254 10.03 5.60 1.07
CA ILE A 254 9.14 6.76 1.15
C ILE A 254 7.74 6.35 1.60
N SER A 255 7.07 7.25 2.31
CA SER A 255 5.60 7.30 2.30
C SER A 255 5.14 7.57 0.86
N TYR A 256 4.33 6.67 0.30
CA TYR A 256 3.87 6.78 -1.08
C TYR A 256 2.81 7.88 -1.24
N PRO A 257 2.71 8.54 -2.40
CA PRO A 257 1.76 9.64 -2.64
C PRO A 257 0.31 9.35 -2.26
N LYS A 258 -0.19 8.13 -2.52
CA LYS A 258 -1.54 7.69 -2.12
C LYS A 258 -1.74 7.74 -0.59
N ASP A 259 -0.70 7.38 0.17
CA ASP A 259 -0.72 7.33 1.62
C ASP A 259 -0.52 8.74 2.18
N CYS A 260 0.36 9.55 1.59
CA CYS A 260 0.52 10.96 1.92
C CYS A 260 -0.79 11.72 1.78
N ALA A 261 -1.51 11.56 0.67
CA ALA A 261 -2.81 12.21 0.44
C ALA A 261 -3.86 11.79 1.49
N ALA A 262 -3.91 10.49 1.82
CA ALA A 262 -4.81 9.99 2.84
C ALA A 262 -4.46 10.52 4.24
N MET A 263 -3.17 10.56 4.60
CA MET A 263 -2.71 11.13 5.87
C MET A 263 -3.01 12.62 5.99
N LEU A 264 -2.79 13.41 4.93
CA LEU A 264 -3.18 14.83 4.90
C LEU A 264 -4.68 15.00 5.17
N THR A 265 -5.51 14.18 4.53
CA THR A 265 -6.96 14.18 4.73
C THR A 265 -7.33 13.74 6.14
N MET A 266 -6.60 12.78 6.73
CA MET A 266 -6.80 12.41 8.13
C MET A 266 -6.43 13.56 9.07
N MET A 267 -5.33 14.24 8.81
CA MET A 267 -4.83 15.29 9.67
C MET A 267 -5.64 16.58 9.57
N ASP A 268 -6.47 16.73 8.54
CA ASP A 268 -7.23 17.95 8.24
C ASP A 268 -6.30 19.17 8.16
N VAL A 269 -5.21 19.02 7.39
CA VAL A 269 -4.19 20.08 7.23
C VAL A 269 -4.69 21.17 6.30
N ASN A 270 -4.64 22.41 6.80
CA ASN A 270 -5.09 23.61 6.10
C ASN A 270 -3.97 24.65 5.94
N GLU A 271 -4.15 25.60 5.02
CA GLU A 271 -3.26 26.76 4.88
C GLU A 271 -3.14 27.51 6.22
N GLY A 272 -1.92 27.79 6.67
CA GLY A 272 -1.67 28.44 7.96
C GLY A 272 -1.37 27.49 9.10
N ASP A 273 -1.59 26.19 8.95
CA ASP A 273 -1.35 25.23 10.03
C ASP A 273 0.13 25.07 10.39
N SER A 274 0.36 24.75 11.66
CA SER A 274 1.65 24.33 12.20
C SER A 274 1.63 22.82 12.39
N VAL A 275 2.45 22.08 11.64
CA VAL A 275 2.46 20.60 11.65
C VAL A 275 3.80 20.06 12.12
N LEU A 276 3.77 19.06 13.01
CA LEU A 276 4.96 18.30 13.38
C LEU A 276 5.04 17.04 12.53
N GLU A 277 6.17 16.84 11.86
CA GLU A 277 6.55 15.61 11.19
C GLU A 277 7.72 14.97 11.94
N SER A 278 7.70 13.64 12.09
CA SER A 278 8.86 12.89 12.57
C SER A 278 9.10 11.66 11.74
N GLY A 279 10.37 11.48 11.34
CA GLY A 279 10.76 10.58 10.27
C GLY A 279 10.77 11.28 8.92
N SER A 280 11.55 12.36 8.78
CA SER A 280 11.68 13.10 7.51
C SER A 280 12.05 12.19 6.34
N GLY A 281 12.89 11.18 6.60
CA GLY A 281 13.28 10.17 5.63
C GLY A 281 13.89 10.76 4.35
N SER A 282 13.21 10.64 3.22
CA SER A 282 13.63 11.27 1.95
C SER A 282 12.94 12.60 1.65
N GLY A 283 12.06 13.08 2.54
CA GLY A 283 11.30 14.33 2.41
C GLY A 283 10.01 14.22 1.59
N ALA A 284 9.48 13.01 1.39
CA ALA A 284 8.27 12.81 0.59
C ALA A 284 7.05 13.44 1.30
N MET A 285 6.74 12.99 2.51
CA MET A 285 5.65 13.56 3.33
C MET A 285 5.91 15.04 3.61
N SER A 286 7.14 15.45 3.95
CA SER A 286 7.52 16.85 4.17
C SER A 286 7.09 17.78 3.02
N LEU A 287 7.25 17.36 1.76
CA LEU A 287 6.83 18.16 0.61
C LEU A 287 5.31 18.25 0.45
N PHE A 288 4.59 17.18 0.77
CA PHE A 288 3.13 17.18 0.78
C PHE A 288 2.58 18.08 1.89
N LEU A 289 3.15 18.01 3.09
CA LEU A 289 2.82 18.90 4.21
C LEU A 289 3.14 20.36 3.88
N SER A 290 4.31 20.61 3.32
CA SER A 290 4.74 21.94 2.86
C SER A 290 3.74 22.56 1.87
N ARG A 291 3.19 21.77 0.95
CA ARG A 291 2.13 22.24 0.06
C ARG A 291 0.85 22.57 0.81
N ALA A 292 0.43 21.70 1.72
CA ALA A 292 -0.87 21.79 2.39
C ALA A 292 -0.95 22.97 3.37
N VAL A 293 0.12 23.21 4.14
CA VAL A 293 0.18 24.36 5.07
C VAL A 293 0.43 25.69 4.37
N GLY A 294 0.98 25.61 3.15
CA GLY A 294 1.31 26.70 2.24
C GLY A 294 2.06 27.87 2.86
N SER A 295 1.83 29.08 2.34
CA SER A 295 2.65 30.26 2.60
C SER A 295 2.55 30.82 4.02
N LYS A 296 1.40 30.61 4.68
CA LYS A 296 1.13 31.12 6.04
C LYS A 296 1.44 30.10 7.13
N GLY A 297 1.58 28.83 6.76
CA GLY A 297 1.81 27.74 7.69
C GLY A 297 3.27 27.33 7.79
N ARG A 298 3.54 26.29 8.58
CA ARG A 298 4.89 25.78 8.82
C ARG A 298 4.90 24.31 9.22
N VAL A 299 5.97 23.63 8.86
CA VAL A 299 6.23 22.23 9.21
C VAL A 299 7.53 22.16 9.99
N LEU A 300 7.50 21.58 11.19
CA LEU A 300 8.70 21.17 11.91
C LEU A 300 8.95 19.70 11.60
N SER A 301 10.04 19.38 10.92
CA SER A 301 10.38 18.01 10.52
C SER A 301 11.61 17.53 11.30
N VAL A 302 11.42 16.52 12.15
CA VAL A 302 12.46 15.97 13.02
C VAL A 302 12.94 14.61 12.51
N GLU A 303 14.26 14.46 12.36
CA GLU A 303 14.88 13.23 11.90
C GLU A 303 16.12 12.89 12.74
N VAL A 304 16.20 11.64 13.19
CA VAL A 304 17.28 11.19 14.08
C VAL A 304 18.57 10.91 13.30
N ARG A 305 18.44 10.43 12.06
CA ARG A 305 19.58 10.05 11.22
C ARG A 305 20.05 11.20 10.34
N ASP A 306 21.34 11.55 10.46
CA ASP A 306 21.95 12.67 9.74
C ASP A 306 21.94 12.51 8.21
N ASP A 307 22.13 11.29 7.71
CA ASP A 307 22.07 10.98 6.26
C ASP A 307 20.67 11.22 5.67
N HIS A 308 19.63 10.80 6.40
CA HIS A 308 18.22 11.02 6.03
C HIS A 308 17.84 12.50 6.14
N HIS A 309 18.22 13.17 7.24
CA HIS A 309 17.99 14.60 7.43
C HIS A 309 18.56 15.42 6.26
N ARG A 310 19.84 15.18 5.90
CA ARG A 310 20.48 15.85 4.75
C ARG A 310 19.78 15.52 3.44
N ARG A 311 19.33 14.28 3.26
CA ARG A 311 18.62 13.86 2.05
C ARG A 311 17.29 14.59 1.89
N ALA A 312 16.48 14.64 2.94
CA ALA A 312 15.20 15.34 2.94
C ALA A 312 15.36 16.83 2.64
N ALA A 313 16.27 17.51 3.36
CA ALA A 313 16.57 18.92 3.13
C ALA A 313 17.06 19.20 1.69
N LEU A 314 17.90 18.32 1.12
CA LEU A 314 18.38 18.46 -0.26
C LEU A 314 17.26 18.26 -1.30
N ASN A 315 16.38 17.28 -1.09
CA ASN A 315 15.25 17.05 -1.98
C ASN A 315 14.25 18.21 -1.91
N TYR A 316 13.96 18.71 -0.71
CA TYR A 316 13.15 19.91 -0.51
C TYR A 316 13.74 21.12 -1.24
N LYS A 317 15.03 21.41 -1.04
CA LYS A 317 15.72 22.50 -1.76
C LYS A 317 15.62 22.34 -3.27
N ARG A 318 15.84 21.13 -3.79
CA ARG A 318 15.73 20.85 -5.24
C ARG A 318 14.34 21.10 -5.79
N TRP A 319 13.31 20.67 -5.07
CA TRP A 319 11.93 20.95 -5.46
C TRP A 319 11.68 22.46 -5.51
N ARG A 320 12.08 23.19 -4.47
CA ARG A 320 11.93 24.66 -4.40
C ARG A 320 12.67 25.38 -5.51
N THR A 321 13.94 25.05 -5.76
CA THR A 321 14.72 25.63 -6.86
C THR A 321 14.10 25.34 -8.22
N SER A 322 13.62 24.11 -8.44
CA SER A 322 12.93 23.76 -9.69
C SER A 322 11.60 24.50 -9.84
N TRP A 323 10.89 24.77 -8.74
CA TRP A 323 9.62 25.48 -8.74
C TRP A 323 9.77 26.97 -9.04
N SER A 324 10.74 27.66 -8.41
CA SER A 324 10.95 29.10 -8.56
C SER A 324 11.27 29.51 -10.01
N LEU A 325 11.88 28.62 -10.78
CA LEU A 325 12.23 28.84 -12.19
C LEU A 325 11.02 28.79 -13.15
N ARG A 326 9.82 28.39 -12.69
CA ARG A 326 8.65 28.13 -13.57
C ARG A 326 7.82 29.38 -13.88
N ARG A 327 7.28 30.03 -12.84
CA ARG A 327 6.24 31.07 -12.95
C ARG A 327 6.54 32.37 -12.21
N GLY A 328 7.73 32.49 -11.62
CA GLY A 328 8.09 33.67 -10.81
C GLY A 328 7.45 33.72 -9.43
N GLU A 329 6.71 32.68 -9.03
CA GLU A 329 6.27 32.46 -7.65
C GLU A 329 7.16 31.40 -7.00
N ASP A 330 7.71 31.73 -5.84
CA ASP A 330 8.53 30.81 -5.06
C ASP A 330 7.66 29.81 -4.31
N TRP A 331 8.17 28.60 -4.20
CA TRP A 331 7.62 27.64 -3.24
C TRP A 331 7.92 28.14 -1.82
N PRO A 332 6.92 28.16 -0.91
CA PRO A 332 7.08 28.72 0.42
C PRO A 332 8.21 28.02 1.19
N ASP A 333 9.05 28.78 1.89
CA ASP A 333 10.10 28.21 2.74
C ASP A 333 9.57 27.82 4.12
N ASN A 334 8.67 26.86 4.15
CA ASN A 334 7.86 26.58 5.33
C ASN A 334 8.23 25.29 6.06
N VAL A 335 9.28 24.56 5.66
CA VAL A 335 9.74 23.34 6.35
C VAL A 335 11.06 23.59 7.08
N GLN A 336 11.05 23.38 8.40
CA GLN A 336 12.22 23.43 9.25
C GLN A 336 12.69 22.00 9.56
N PHE A 337 13.79 21.58 8.92
CA PHE A 337 14.41 20.28 9.18
C PHE A 337 15.36 20.35 10.36
N HIS A 338 15.19 19.47 11.34
CA HIS A 338 16.06 19.37 12.51
C HIS A 338 16.58 17.94 12.69
N LYS A 339 17.90 17.82 12.82
CA LYS A 339 18.55 16.57 13.22
C LYS A 339 18.47 16.40 14.74
N ALA A 340 17.53 15.59 15.21
CA ALA A 340 17.32 15.32 16.63
C ALA A 340 16.53 14.02 16.85
N ASP A 341 16.63 13.45 18.05
CA ASP A 341 15.71 12.39 18.48
C ASP A 341 14.47 13.03 19.11
N LEU A 342 13.29 12.79 18.52
CA LEU A 342 12.04 13.37 19.00
C LEU A 342 11.72 12.96 20.45
N GLN A 343 12.19 11.80 20.93
CA GLN A 343 11.99 11.38 22.33
C GLN A 343 12.62 12.37 23.33
N THR A 344 13.71 13.03 22.93
CA THR A 344 14.46 13.97 23.78
C THR A 344 14.39 15.42 23.31
N ALA A 345 13.57 15.69 22.27
CA ALA A 345 13.48 16.99 21.62
C ALA A 345 12.56 18.00 22.34
N GLY A 346 12.20 17.80 23.60
CA GLY A 346 11.35 18.74 24.37
C GLY A 346 11.81 20.21 24.29
N PRO A 347 13.12 20.52 24.42
CA PRO A 347 13.63 21.88 24.23
C PRO A 347 13.39 22.43 22.82
N LEU A 348 13.50 21.59 21.78
CA LEU A 348 13.24 21.98 20.38
C LEU A 348 11.75 22.28 20.15
N LEU A 349 10.86 21.55 20.81
CA LEU A 349 9.41 21.74 20.70
C LEU A 349 8.88 22.91 21.56
N THR A 350 9.71 23.50 22.42
CA THR A 350 9.30 24.60 23.29
C THR A 350 8.86 25.81 22.45
N GLY A 351 7.69 26.38 22.78
CA GLY A 351 7.07 27.48 22.02
C GLY A 351 6.29 27.04 20.78
N TRP A 352 6.24 25.74 20.49
CA TRP A 352 5.39 25.20 19.43
C TRP A 352 4.02 24.78 19.95
N GLY A 353 3.00 25.10 19.16
CA GLY A 353 1.69 24.46 19.15
C GLY A 353 1.44 23.87 17.76
N PHE A 354 0.98 22.62 17.71
CA PHE A 354 0.74 21.90 16.47
C PHE A 354 -0.75 21.63 16.25
N ASN A 355 -1.22 21.95 15.05
CA ASN A 355 -2.57 21.65 14.56
C ASN A 355 -2.73 20.16 14.22
N SER A 356 -1.63 19.50 13.84
CA SER A 356 -1.59 18.06 13.59
C SER A 356 -0.16 17.50 13.68
N MET A 357 -0.07 16.17 13.73
CA MET A 357 1.19 15.41 13.74
C MET A 357 1.18 14.30 12.69
N ALA A 358 2.30 14.13 12.00
CA ALA A 358 2.58 12.98 11.13
C ALA A 358 3.80 12.21 11.66
N LEU A 359 3.63 10.92 11.98
CA LEU A 359 4.70 10.06 12.49
C LEU A 359 4.94 8.90 11.52
N ASP A 360 6.12 8.83 10.91
CA ASP A 360 6.58 7.72 10.05
C ASP A 360 7.89 7.15 10.62
N MET A 361 7.74 6.31 11.65
CA MET A 361 8.88 5.76 12.39
C MET A 361 8.55 4.41 13.03
N MET A 362 9.59 3.66 13.40
CA MET A 362 9.43 2.28 13.90
C MET A 362 8.67 2.19 15.22
N ASN A 363 8.97 3.08 16.18
CA ASN A 363 8.47 3.03 17.56
C ASN A 363 7.77 4.35 17.96
N PRO A 364 6.62 4.68 17.35
CA PRO A 364 5.95 5.96 17.57
C PRO A 364 5.46 6.14 19.01
N HIS A 365 5.10 5.06 19.71
CA HIS A 365 4.65 5.14 21.11
C HIS A 365 5.69 5.76 22.06
N LEU A 366 6.99 5.65 21.75
CA LEU A 366 8.06 6.21 22.58
C LEU A 366 8.17 7.73 22.46
N VAL A 367 7.77 8.33 21.33
CA VAL A 367 7.87 9.78 21.12
C VAL A 367 6.65 10.54 21.59
N LEU A 368 5.50 9.87 21.71
CA LEU A 368 4.22 10.50 22.07
C LEU A 368 4.29 11.26 23.41
N PRO A 369 4.90 10.76 24.50
CA PRO A 369 4.98 11.51 25.75
C PRO A 369 5.68 12.86 25.61
N ALA A 370 6.71 12.95 24.76
CA ALA A 370 7.46 14.19 24.52
C ALA A 370 6.72 15.13 23.55
N ALA A 371 6.07 14.59 22.51
CA ALA A 371 5.41 15.39 21.49
C ALA A 371 4.02 15.89 21.89
N LEU A 372 3.23 15.05 22.58
CA LEU A 372 1.82 15.34 22.89
C LEU A 372 1.55 16.64 23.66
N PRO A 373 2.40 17.10 24.60
CA PRO A 373 2.21 18.39 25.25
C PRO A 373 2.08 19.56 24.25
N HIS A 374 2.69 19.44 23.07
CA HIS A 374 2.71 20.47 22.02
C HIS A 374 1.60 20.31 20.97
N LEU A 375 0.85 19.20 20.99
CA LEU A 375 -0.32 19.01 20.13
C LEU A 375 -1.53 19.77 20.68
N HIS A 376 -2.28 20.51 19.87
CA HIS A 376 -3.50 21.15 20.37
C HIS A 376 -4.54 20.12 20.83
N PRO A 377 -5.35 20.41 21.87
CA PRO A 377 -6.50 19.57 22.21
C PRO A 377 -7.43 19.41 21.00
N GLY A 378 -7.93 18.19 20.79
CA GLY A 378 -8.76 17.86 19.63
C GLY A 378 -7.97 17.62 18.33
N ALA A 379 -6.68 17.96 18.26
CA ALA A 379 -5.87 17.75 17.06
C ALA A 379 -5.54 16.27 16.79
N VAL A 380 -5.18 16.00 15.54
CA VAL A 380 -4.94 14.64 15.03
C VAL A 380 -3.45 14.34 14.99
N CYS A 381 -3.09 13.13 15.42
CA CYS A 381 -1.81 12.50 15.16
C CYS A 381 -2.04 11.31 14.22
N ALA A 382 -1.56 11.42 12.98
CA ALA A 382 -1.58 10.34 12.01
C ALA A 382 -0.25 9.59 12.04
N VAL A 383 -0.32 8.26 12.10
CA VAL A 383 0.84 7.38 12.22
C VAL A 383 0.87 6.40 11.05
N TYR A 384 2.02 6.32 10.37
CA TYR A 384 2.28 5.41 9.27
C TYR A 384 3.05 4.17 9.78
N LEU A 385 2.47 2.98 9.65
CA LEU A 385 3.06 1.73 10.17
C LEU A 385 2.94 0.58 9.18
N ALA A 386 4.07 -0.06 8.86
CA ALA A 386 4.12 -1.14 7.88
C ALA A 386 3.48 -2.46 8.38
N ASN A 387 3.43 -2.68 9.71
CA ASN A 387 2.96 -3.94 10.28
C ASN A 387 1.86 -3.73 11.31
N VAL A 388 0.86 -4.60 11.31
CA VAL A 388 -0.22 -4.61 12.32
C VAL A 388 0.33 -4.77 13.75
N THR A 389 1.42 -5.52 13.94
CA THR A 389 2.05 -5.68 15.26
C THR A 389 2.56 -4.35 15.83
N GLN A 390 3.06 -3.45 14.98
CA GLN A 390 3.48 -2.11 15.43
C GLN A 390 2.27 -1.27 15.89
N ILE A 391 1.08 -1.50 15.32
CA ILE A 391 -0.15 -0.85 15.75
C ILE A 391 -0.54 -1.35 17.14
N VAL A 392 -0.39 -2.65 17.40
CA VAL A 392 -0.59 -3.23 18.74
C VAL A 392 0.34 -2.55 19.74
N ASP A 393 1.64 -2.45 19.43
CA ASP A 393 2.61 -1.77 20.30
C ASP A 393 2.28 -0.29 20.51
N LEU A 394 1.81 0.40 19.46
CA LEU A 394 1.35 1.79 19.53
C LEU A 394 0.19 1.95 20.51
N LEU A 395 -0.88 1.15 20.35
CA LEU A 395 -2.07 1.22 21.18
C LEU A 395 -1.78 0.81 22.63
N GLU A 396 -0.94 -0.21 22.83
CA GLU A 396 -0.53 -0.65 24.15
C GLU A 396 0.32 0.41 24.86
N GLY A 397 1.23 1.07 24.14
CA GLY A 397 2.00 2.21 24.65
C GLY A 397 1.10 3.37 25.11
N ILE A 398 0.09 3.72 24.29
CA ILE A 398 -0.91 4.74 24.66
C ILE A 398 -1.65 4.36 25.95
N ARG A 399 -2.07 3.09 26.07
CA ARG A 399 -2.80 2.58 27.22
C ARG A 399 -1.94 2.57 28.49
N CYS A 400 -0.74 2.00 28.41
CA CYS A 400 0.19 1.87 29.53
C CYS A 400 0.69 3.23 30.04
N SER A 401 1.00 4.15 29.13
CA SER A 401 1.41 5.52 29.48
C SER A 401 0.23 6.44 29.79
N LYS A 402 -1.02 5.93 29.77
CA LYS A 402 -2.26 6.66 30.03
C LYS A 402 -2.38 7.96 29.21
N LEU A 403 -1.86 7.96 27.99
CA LEU A 403 -1.85 9.15 27.14
C LEU A 403 -3.28 9.57 26.78
N PRO A 404 -3.56 10.88 26.64
CA PRO A 404 -4.89 11.39 26.30
C PRO A 404 -5.13 11.29 24.80
N LEU A 405 -5.06 10.08 24.25
CA LEU A 405 -5.28 9.79 22.84
C LEU A 405 -6.36 8.72 22.68
N VAL A 406 -7.21 8.91 21.67
CA VAL A 406 -8.18 7.91 21.22
C VAL A 406 -7.84 7.51 19.79
N CYS A 407 -7.84 6.20 19.51
CA CYS A 407 -7.72 5.69 18.15
C CYS A 407 -9.08 5.76 17.47
N GLU A 408 -9.23 6.63 16.47
CA GLU A 408 -10.49 6.82 15.74
C GLU A 408 -10.62 5.84 14.58
N ARG A 409 -9.50 5.52 13.91
CA ARG A 409 -9.50 4.73 12.69
C ARG A 409 -8.14 4.12 12.41
N ILE A 410 -8.15 2.93 11.80
CA ILE A 410 -7.00 2.31 11.16
C ILE A 410 -7.45 1.94 9.75
N ILE A 411 -6.74 2.40 8.72
CA ILE A 411 -7.05 2.04 7.33
C ILE A 411 -5.81 1.59 6.57
N GLU A 412 -6.07 0.93 5.45
CA GLU A 412 -5.12 0.73 4.37
C GLU A 412 -5.70 1.37 3.10
N VAL A 413 -4.86 2.02 2.29
CA VAL A 413 -5.28 2.68 1.05
C VAL A 413 -4.77 1.87 -0.14
N GLN A 414 -5.68 1.40 -0.98
CA GLN A 414 -5.34 0.61 -2.17
C GLN A 414 -5.73 1.37 -3.44
N TYR A 415 -4.77 1.53 -4.36
CA TYR A 415 -5.02 2.00 -5.71
C TYR A 415 -4.97 0.81 -6.66
N ARG A 416 -5.90 0.78 -7.62
CA ARG A 416 -5.95 -0.25 -8.65
C ARG A 416 -5.91 0.39 -10.03
N ASP A 417 -4.81 0.18 -10.74
CA ASP A 417 -4.66 0.68 -12.10
C ASP A 417 -5.54 -0.12 -13.07
N TRP A 418 -6.11 0.56 -14.06
CA TRP A 418 -6.93 -0.07 -15.10
C TRP A 418 -6.31 0.14 -16.48
N LEU A 419 -6.31 -0.93 -17.27
CA LEU A 419 -6.00 -0.91 -18.69
C LEU A 419 -7.29 -0.76 -19.48
N LEU A 420 -7.40 0.34 -20.24
CA LEU A 420 -8.46 0.55 -21.22
C LEU A 420 -7.88 0.47 -22.63
N ALA A 421 -8.56 -0.25 -23.50
CA ALA A 421 -8.10 -0.56 -24.84
C ALA A 421 -9.28 -0.63 -25.81
N PRO A 422 -9.17 -0.06 -27.03
CA PRO A 422 -10.09 -0.43 -28.10
C PRO A 422 -10.11 -1.95 -28.28
N SER A 423 -11.30 -2.50 -28.53
CA SER A 423 -11.48 -3.92 -28.76
C SER A 423 -11.12 -4.27 -30.21
N PHE A 424 -10.23 -5.25 -30.38
CA PHE A 424 -9.76 -5.71 -31.69
C PHE A 424 -10.24 -7.13 -31.97
N ARG A 425 -10.46 -7.42 -33.26
CA ARG A 425 -10.57 -8.78 -33.80
C ARG A 425 -9.17 -9.35 -34.01
N LYS A 426 -9.09 -10.67 -34.24
CA LYS A 426 -7.80 -11.36 -34.48
C LYS A 426 -7.06 -10.86 -35.72
N ASP A 427 -7.77 -10.26 -36.67
CA ASP A 427 -7.25 -9.65 -37.89
C ASP A 427 -6.71 -8.21 -37.68
N GLY A 428 -6.79 -7.66 -36.46
CA GLY A 428 -6.36 -6.29 -36.14
C GLY A 428 -7.41 -5.21 -36.41
N SER A 429 -8.58 -5.56 -36.97
CA SER A 429 -9.69 -4.63 -37.15
C SER A 429 -10.43 -4.37 -35.84
N PHE A 430 -11.07 -3.20 -35.72
CA PHE A 430 -11.86 -2.88 -34.54
C PHE A 430 -13.18 -3.67 -34.50
N ASN A 431 -13.60 -4.06 -33.30
CA ASN A 431 -14.98 -4.50 -33.11
C ASN A 431 -15.95 -3.32 -33.30
N SER A 432 -17.20 -3.63 -33.68
CA SER A 432 -18.25 -2.62 -33.81
C SER A 432 -19.20 -2.71 -32.63
N ARG A 433 -19.55 -1.57 -32.06
CA ARG A 433 -20.58 -1.44 -31.04
C ARG A 433 -21.90 -1.84 -31.68
N ARG A 434 -22.55 -2.88 -31.15
CA ARG A 434 -23.92 -3.20 -31.54
C ARG A 434 -24.79 -2.02 -31.08
N ALA A 435 -25.62 -1.50 -31.99
CA ALA A 435 -26.71 -0.64 -31.55
C ALA A 435 -27.53 -1.47 -30.55
N LEU A 436 -27.98 -0.83 -29.47
CA LEU A 436 -29.05 -1.41 -28.67
C LEU A 436 -30.25 -1.47 -29.60
N SER A 437 -30.42 -2.60 -30.30
CA SER A 437 -31.70 -2.92 -30.89
C SER A 437 -32.67 -2.98 -29.73
N GLU A 438 -33.79 -2.28 -29.84
CA GLU A 438 -34.92 -2.38 -28.93
C GLU A 438 -35.07 -3.85 -28.54
N ALA A 439 -35.00 -4.13 -27.24
CA ALA A 439 -35.22 -5.46 -26.72
C ALA A 439 -36.57 -5.93 -27.26
N ASN A 440 -36.56 -6.98 -28.08
CA ASN A 440 -37.77 -7.70 -28.46
C ASN A 440 -38.16 -8.52 -27.23
N PRO A 441 -39.23 -8.18 -26.49
CA PRO A 441 -39.66 -8.96 -25.34
C PRO A 441 -40.86 -9.80 -25.77
N GLU A 442 -40.68 -10.71 -26.72
CA GLU A 442 -41.77 -11.62 -27.15
C GLU A 442 -41.18 -12.99 -27.50
N GLU A 443 -40.80 -13.74 -26.47
CA GLU A 443 -41.01 -15.18 -26.37
C GLU A 443 -41.29 -15.48 -24.89
N GLU A 444 -42.49 -15.13 -24.42
CA GLU A 444 -43.18 -15.80 -23.31
C GLU A 444 -44.68 -15.48 -23.45
N GLU A 445 -45.50 -16.49 -23.15
CA GLU A 445 -46.83 -16.76 -23.68
C GLU A 445 -48.00 -15.97 -23.06
N GLU A 446 -49.07 -15.91 -23.88
CA GLU A 446 -50.50 -15.94 -23.54
C GLU A 446 -51.20 -14.75 -22.82
N ASP A 447 -52.31 -14.38 -23.47
CA ASP A 447 -53.57 -13.82 -22.98
C ASP A 447 -53.76 -12.32 -22.67
N ASP A 448 -54.74 -11.80 -23.42
CA ASP A 448 -55.87 -10.96 -23.00
C ASP A 448 -55.96 -9.47 -23.43
N GLU A 449 -56.98 -9.28 -24.28
CA GLU A 449 -57.90 -8.16 -24.46
C GLU A 449 -57.45 -6.67 -24.38
N SER A 450 -57.54 -6.05 -25.56
CA SER A 450 -58.32 -4.85 -25.89
C SER A 450 -58.04 -3.48 -25.22
N SER A 451 -58.06 -2.48 -26.12
CA SER A 451 -58.40 -1.06 -25.92
C SER A 451 -57.28 -0.08 -25.50
N GLY A 452 -57.22 1.06 -26.20
CA GLY A 452 -56.69 2.31 -25.65
C GLY A 452 -55.61 3.03 -26.46
N GLU A 453 -56.05 3.73 -27.50
CA GLU A 453 -55.63 5.05 -28.00
C GLU A 453 -54.26 5.67 -27.56
N ASP A 454 -53.49 6.02 -28.59
CA ASP A 454 -52.71 7.25 -28.79
C ASP A 454 -52.07 7.95 -27.58
N LYS A 455 -50.75 7.73 -27.42
CA LYS A 455 -49.84 8.78 -26.99
C LYS A 455 -48.57 8.78 -27.85
N GLU A 456 -48.54 9.70 -28.81
CA GLU A 456 -47.32 10.22 -29.40
C GLU A 456 -46.46 10.88 -28.31
N GLU A 457 -45.61 10.09 -27.63
CA GLU A 457 -44.46 10.65 -26.94
C GLU A 457 -43.31 10.77 -27.93
N ALA A 458 -43.04 12.02 -28.32
CA ALA A 458 -41.87 12.42 -29.07
C ALA A 458 -40.60 11.93 -28.37
N ARG A 459 -40.11 10.75 -28.77
CA ARG A 459 -38.82 10.20 -28.34
C ARG A 459 -37.73 11.14 -28.83
N SER A 460 -37.10 11.85 -27.89
CA SER A 460 -35.84 12.56 -28.10
C SER A 460 -34.86 11.65 -28.86
N PRO A 461 -34.12 12.15 -29.87
CA PRO A 461 -33.22 11.31 -30.64
C PRO A 461 -32.22 10.64 -29.70
N ALA A 462 -32.37 9.33 -29.51
CA ALA A 462 -31.49 8.54 -28.66
C ALA A 462 -30.06 8.88 -29.03
N SER A 463 -29.32 9.49 -28.10
CA SER A 463 -27.97 10.00 -28.37
C SER A 463 -27.13 8.85 -28.89
N ARG A 464 -26.81 8.85 -30.20
CA ARG A 464 -25.88 7.88 -30.75
C ARG A 464 -24.59 8.01 -29.95
N PRO A 465 -24.09 6.92 -29.32
CA PRO A 465 -22.86 7.01 -28.55
C PRO A 465 -21.73 7.49 -29.45
N PHE A 466 -20.89 8.38 -28.94
CA PHE A 466 -19.72 8.85 -29.65
C PHE A 466 -18.77 7.67 -29.93
N GLY A 467 -18.50 7.42 -31.20
CA GLY A 467 -17.61 6.36 -31.66
C GLY A 467 -18.27 4.98 -31.82
N SER A 468 -17.78 4.22 -32.79
CA SER A 468 -18.29 2.89 -33.16
C SER A 468 -17.52 1.72 -32.52
N VAL A 469 -16.39 1.99 -31.85
CA VAL A 469 -15.50 0.95 -31.32
C VAL A 469 -15.79 0.68 -29.85
N PRO A 470 -16.09 -0.57 -29.43
CA PRO A 470 -16.18 -0.91 -28.02
C PRO A 470 -14.78 -1.00 -27.40
N TYR A 471 -14.69 -0.73 -26.11
CA TYR A 471 -13.44 -0.81 -25.35
C TYR A 471 -13.47 -2.00 -24.41
N ILE A 472 -12.32 -2.62 -24.21
CA ILE A 472 -12.05 -3.60 -23.17
C ILE A 472 -11.46 -2.84 -21.99
N ALA A 473 -12.04 -3.01 -20.81
CA ALA A 473 -11.55 -2.48 -19.55
C ALA A 473 -11.22 -3.64 -18.61
N ARG A 474 -10.01 -3.66 -18.06
CA ARG A 474 -9.61 -4.63 -17.02
C ARG A 474 -8.60 -4.01 -16.07
N PRO A 475 -8.47 -4.49 -14.82
CA PRO A 475 -7.33 -4.14 -13.98
C PRO A 475 -6.01 -4.43 -14.70
N HIS A 476 -5.04 -3.53 -14.53
CA HIS A 476 -3.67 -3.74 -14.99
C HIS A 476 -3.11 -5.02 -14.32
N PRO A 477 -2.37 -5.88 -15.05
CA PRO A 477 -1.89 -7.14 -14.48
C PRO A 477 -0.91 -6.95 -13.33
N GLU A 478 -0.12 -5.87 -13.37
CA GLU A 478 0.76 -5.46 -12.29
C GLU A 478 0.04 -4.43 -11.44
N GLN A 479 -0.01 -4.66 -10.12
CA GLN A 479 -0.62 -3.79 -9.14
C GLN A 479 0.36 -3.55 -7.99
N GLY A 480 0.26 -2.38 -7.35
CA GLY A 480 1.00 -2.10 -6.14
C GLY A 480 0.55 -2.99 -4.98
N GLY A 481 1.51 -3.49 -4.20
CA GLY A 481 1.23 -4.25 -2.99
C GLY A 481 0.93 -3.36 -1.77
N HIS A 482 0.84 -3.99 -0.61
CA HIS A 482 0.73 -3.31 0.68
C HIS A 482 1.89 -2.33 0.90
N THR A 483 1.59 -1.15 1.42
CA THR A 483 2.59 -0.15 1.81
C THR A 483 2.62 0.03 3.32
N ALA A 484 1.49 0.40 3.92
CA ALA A 484 1.31 0.53 5.36
C ALA A 484 -0.15 0.61 5.77
N PHE A 485 -0.35 0.48 7.07
CA PHE A 485 -1.53 0.91 7.80
C PHE A 485 -1.36 2.37 8.23
N LEU A 486 -2.45 3.13 8.11
CA LEU A 486 -2.55 4.51 8.52
C LEU A 486 -3.46 4.59 9.75
N VAL A 487 -2.90 4.98 10.89
CA VAL A 487 -3.59 5.07 12.17
C VAL A 487 -3.92 6.52 12.47
N ARG A 488 -5.20 6.82 12.72
CA ARG A 488 -5.69 8.15 13.10
C ARG A 488 -5.94 8.19 14.60
N LEU A 489 -5.14 8.97 15.30
CA LEU A 489 -5.29 9.23 16.74
C LEU A 489 -5.77 10.66 16.97
N ARG A 490 -6.71 10.87 17.89
CA ARG A 490 -7.16 12.20 18.31
C ARG A 490 -6.74 12.48 19.75
N LYS A 491 -6.15 13.67 19.99
CA LYS A 491 -5.89 14.16 21.34
C LYS A 491 -7.19 14.58 22.00
N ILE A 492 -7.46 14.01 23.16
CA ILE A 492 -8.61 14.38 24.01
C ILE A 492 -8.13 15.23 25.19
N LEU A 493 -9.05 15.94 25.82
CA LEU A 493 -8.83 16.50 27.15
C LEU A 493 -9.10 15.40 28.17
N LYS A 494 -8.21 15.23 29.14
CA LYS A 494 -8.40 14.35 30.30
C LYS A 494 -8.54 15.18 31.55
#